data_AF-A0A946H0A3-F1
#
_entry.id   AF-A0A946H0A3-F1
#
_cell.length_a   1.000
_cell.length_b   1.000
_cell.length_c   1.000
_cell.angle_alpha   90.00
_cell.angle_beta   90.00
_cell.angle_gamma   90.00
#
_symmetry.space_group_name_H-M   'P 1'
#
loop_
_entity.id
_entity.type
_entity.pdbx_description
1 polymer ?
#
loop_
_entity_poly.entity_id
_entity_poly.type
_entity_poly.pdbx_seq_one_letter_code
_entity_poly.pdbx_strand_id
1 'polypeptide(L)'
;MSSSETGVRSSAAEALSRLGDDACGAAVPLARCAGDDNEEVREWAAAALEELGPPSASDLESLVELLADEAPDVAYWSATLIGRLGERAVAAVSALCSALEADRPVIVRERAAWALGRIGQSAGETAIAALNKAANESKPRLSRLAQRALDRISG
;
A
#
# COMPACT_ATOMS: atom_id res chain seq x y z
N MET A 1 -31.70 7.00 -3.94
CA MET A 1 -30.99 5.82 -4.48
C MET A 1 -29.71 5.47 -3.69
N SER A 2 -29.45 6.08 -2.53
CA SER A 2 -28.15 6.00 -1.84
C SER A 2 -27.99 4.81 -0.87
N SER A 3 -29.08 4.26 -0.34
CA SER A 3 -29.00 3.22 0.70
C SER A 3 -28.80 1.80 0.15
N SER A 4 -29.29 1.51 -1.07
CA SER A 4 -29.19 0.18 -1.67
C SER A 4 -27.81 -0.12 -2.24
N GLU A 5 -27.16 0.84 -2.90
CA GLU A 5 -25.79 0.64 -3.41
C GLU A 5 -24.76 0.59 -2.29
N THR A 6 -24.92 1.44 -1.27
CA THR A 6 -24.06 1.39 -0.08
C THR A 6 -24.19 0.05 0.64
N GLY A 7 -25.41 -0.45 0.82
CA GLY A 7 -25.63 -1.79 1.39
C GLY A 7 -24.96 -2.90 0.58
N VAL A 8 -25.01 -2.83 -0.76
CA VAL A 8 -24.31 -3.78 -1.63
C VAL A 8 -22.78 -3.68 -1.47
N ARG A 9 -22.21 -2.48 -1.35
CA ARG A 9 -20.76 -2.29 -1.13
C ARG A 9 -20.30 -2.77 0.25
N SER A 10 -21.04 -2.46 1.31
CA SER A 10 -20.75 -2.94 2.67
C SER A 10 -20.85 -4.47 2.74
N SER A 11 -21.90 -5.06 2.16
CA SER A 11 -22.03 -6.53 2.10
C SER A 11 -20.94 -7.19 1.25
N ALA A 12 -20.46 -6.54 0.19
CA ALA A 12 -19.35 -7.04 -0.60
C ALA A 12 -18.03 -6.97 0.17
N ALA A 13 -17.73 -5.86 0.84
CA ALA A 13 -16.54 -5.71 1.67
C ALA A 13 -16.55 -6.69 2.85
N GLU A 14 -17.70 -6.88 3.51
CA GLU A 14 -17.89 -7.88 4.56
C GLU A 14 -17.71 -9.31 4.03
N ALA A 15 -18.32 -9.64 2.88
CA ALA A 15 -18.17 -10.96 2.28
C ALA A 15 -16.71 -11.26 1.91
N LEU A 16 -15.99 -10.27 1.40
CA LEU A 16 -14.56 -10.37 1.09
C LEU A 16 -13.71 -10.50 2.36
N SER A 17 -14.05 -9.77 3.44
CA SER A 17 -13.41 -9.89 4.75
C SER A 17 -13.51 -11.33 5.29
N ARG A 18 -14.69 -11.94 5.16
CA ARG A 18 -14.96 -13.31 5.64
C ARG A 18 -14.27 -14.41 4.84
N LEU A 19 -13.73 -14.11 3.65
CA LEU A 19 -13.03 -15.09 2.81
C LEU A 19 -11.56 -15.30 3.22
N GLY A 20 -10.97 -14.41 4.02
CA GLY A 20 -9.60 -14.59 4.54
C GLY A 20 -8.56 -14.89 3.45
N ASP A 21 -7.71 -15.89 3.68
CA ASP A 21 -6.65 -16.33 2.76
C ASP A 21 -7.16 -16.82 1.38
N ASP A 22 -8.44 -17.21 1.28
CA ASP A 22 -9.06 -17.69 0.03
C ASP A 22 -9.53 -16.53 -0.88
N ALA A 23 -9.37 -15.28 -0.45
CA ALA A 23 -9.76 -14.08 -1.20
C ALA A 23 -8.77 -13.73 -2.33
N CYS A 24 -8.37 -14.71 -3.14
CA CYS A 24 -7.58 -14.50 -4.36
C CYS A 24 -8.30 -13.49 -5.27
N GLY A 25 -7.67 -12.33 -5.51
CA GLY A 25 -8.21 -11.24 -6.33
C GLY A 25 -8.98 -10.15 -5.57
N ALA A 26 -9.11 -10.25 -4.24
CA ALA A 26 -9.80 -9.23 -3.45
C ALA A 26 -8.92 -8.00 -3.12
N ALA A 27 -7.60 -8.11 -3.28
CA ALA A 27 -6.65 -7.08 -2.88
C ALA A 27 -6.94 -5.71 -3.51
N VAL A 28 -7.13 -5.67 -4.83
CA VAL A 28 -7.37 -4.42 -5.58
C VAL A 28 -8.75 -3.83 -5.28
N PRO A 29 -9.87 -4.61 -5.32
CA PRO A 29 -11.18 -4.10 -4.91
C PRO A 29 -11.20 -3.57 -3.47
N LEU A 30 -10.63 -4.30 -2.51
CA LEU A 30 -10.59 -3.88 -1.12
C LEU A 30 -9.76 -2.60 -0.93
N ALA A 31 -8.60 -2.50 -1.60
CA ALA A 31 -7.79 -1.29 -1.57
C ALA A 31 -8.57 -0.06 -2.08
N ARG A 32 -9.42 -0.22 -3.10
CA ARG A 32 -10.32 0.86 -3.56
C ARG A 32 -11.39 1.19 -2.53
N CYS A 33 -12.02 0.18 -1.93
CA CYS A 33 -13.05 0.38 -0.89
C CYS A 33 -12.52 1.08 0.37
N ALA A 34 -11.22 1.02 0.64
CA ALA A 34 -10.63 1.78 1.73
C ALA A 34 -10.74 3.31 1.57
N GLY A 35 -11.02 3.80 0.36
CA GLY A 35 -11.30 5.21 0.07
C GLY A 35 -12.78 5.54 -0.13
N ASP A 36 -13.72 4.64 0.21
CA ASP A 36 -15.16 4.88 0.01
C ASP A 36 -15.66 6.06 0.87
N ASP A 37 -16.65 6.81 0.38
CA ASP A 37 -17.28 7.89 1.14
C ASP A 37 -17.96 7.37 2.43
N ASN A 38 -18.44 6.12 2.40
CA ASN A 38 -19.08 5.50 3.54
C ASN A 38 -18.04 4.94 4.54
N GLU A 39 -18.12 5.40 5.79
CA GLU A 39 -17.22 5.01 6.87
C GLU A 39 -17.23 3.52 7.18
N GLU A 40 -18.41 2.90 7.22
CA GLU A 40 -18.55 1.47 7.47
C GLU A 40 -17.83 0.68 6.36
N VAL A 41 -18.02 1.03 5.08
CA VAL A 41 -17.31 0.38 3.95
C VAL A 41 -15.79 0.48 4.11
N ARG A 42 -15.27 1.65 4.52
CA ARG A 42 -13.83 1.83 4.75
C ARG A 42 -13.33 0.94 5.89
N GLU A 43 -14.07 0.85 6.99
CA GLU A 43 -13.71 0.02 8.15
C GLU A 43 -13.67 -1.46 7.79
N TRP A 44 -14.70 -1.97 7.10
CA TRP A 44 -14.72 -3.36 6.63
C TRP A 44 -13.58 -3.64 5.64
N ALA A 45 -13.30 -2.71 4.73
CA ALA A 45 -12.21 -2.86 3.77
C ALA A 45 -10.85 -2.90 4.46
N ALA A 46 -10.61 -1.99 5.42
CA ALA A 46 -9.37 -1.96 6.20
C ALA A 46 -9.19 -3.25 7.00
N ALA A 47 -10.24 -3.71 7.70
CA ALA A 47 -10.20 -4.97 8.46
C ALA A 47 -9.90 -6.18 7.55
N ALA A 48 -10.55 -6.25 6.39
CA ALA A 48 -10.26 -7.30 5.40
C ALA A 48 -8.81 -7.25 4.90
N LEU A 49 -8.28 -6.05 4.62
CA LEU A 49 -6.90 -5.86 4.16
C LEU A 49 -5.87 -6.14 5.25
N GLU A 50 -6.21 -5.97 6.54
CA GLU A 50 -5.33 -6.36 7.64
C GLU A 50 -5.13 -7.88 7.69
N GLU A 51 -6.22 -8.63 7.54
CA GLU A 51 -6.22 -10.11 7.54
C GLU A 51 -5.76 -10.71 6.20
N LEU A 52 -5.85 -9.95 5.11
CA LEU A 52 -5.44 -10.42 3.79
C LEU A 52 -3.94 -10.73 3.76
N GLY A 53 -3.60 -11.94 3.34
CA GLY A 53 -2.22 -12.32 3.04
C GLY A 53 -1.58 -11.49 1.91
N PRO A 54 -0.36 -11.85 1.48
CA PRO A 54 0.25 -11.24 0.30
C PRO A 54 -0.65 -11.39 -0.93
N PRO A 55 -0.85 -10.33 -1.74
CA PRO A 55 -1.68 -10.42 -2.93
C PRO A 55 -1.02 -11.27 -4.02
N SER A 56 -1.75 -11.50 -5.12
CA SER A 56 -1.17 -12.14 -6.31
C SER A 56 -0.19 -11.20 -6.99
N ALA A 57 0.87 -11.75 -7.59
CA ALA A 57 1.77 -10.95 -8.42
C ALA A 57 1.08 -10.36 -9.67
N SER A 58 -0.03 -10.97 -10.11
CA SER A 58 -0.86 -10.42 -11.19
C SER A 58 -1.53 -9.10 -10.83
N ASP A 59 -1.68 -8.79 -9.54
CA ASP A 59 -2.31 -7.55 -9.08
C ASP A 59 -1.34 -6.35 -9.10
N LEU A 60 -0.04 -6.59 -9.34
CA LEU A 60 1.01 -5.60 -9.18
C LEU A 60 0.78 -4.35 -10.04
N GLU A 61 0.38 -4.51 -11.30
CA GLU A 61 0.14 -3.37 -12.20
C GLU A 61 -1.01 -2.49 -11.69
N SER A 62 -2.13 -3.10 -11.32
CA SER A 62 -3.27 -2.39 -10.74
C SER A 62 -2.94 -1.74 -9.39
N LEU A 63 -2.14 -2.39 -8.55
CA LEU A 63 -1.67 -1.77 -7.30
C LEU A 63 -0.76 -0.56 -7.59
N VAL A 64 0.12 -0.65 -8.59
CA VAL A 64 0.95 0.49 -9.00
C VAL A 64 0.09 1.69 -9.45
N GLU A 65 -1.01 1.46 -10.15
CA GLU A 65 -1.96 2.52 -10.48
C GLU A 65 -2.58 3.14 -9.21
N LEU A 66 -3.01 2.30 -8.26
CA LEU A 66 -3.62 2.77 -7.00
C LEU A 66 -2.65 3.53 -6.08
N LEU A 67 -1.33 3.42 -6.26
CA LEU A 67 -0.38 4.26 -5.51
C LEU A 67 -0.54 5.76 -5.82
N ALA A 68 -1.02 6.09 -7.01
CA ALA A 68 -1.24 7.45 -7.48
C ALA A 68 -2.63 8.00 -7.12
N ASP A 69 -3.49 7.19 -6.47
CA ASP A 69 -4.83 7.60 -6.10
C ASP A 69 -4.84 8.86 -5.22
N GLU A 70 -5.90 9.66 -5.36
CA GLU A 70 -6.12 10.89 -4.61
C GLU A 70 -6.53 10.60 -3.16
N ALA A 71 -7.25 9.50 -2.94
CA ALA A 71 -7.63 9.04 -1.61
C ALA A 71 -6.39 8.47 -0.89
N PRO A 72 -5.93 9.09 0.21
CA PRO A 72 -4.70 8.66 0.89
C PRO A 72 -4.76 7.22 1.41
N ASP A 73 -5.94 6.75 1.80
CA ASP A 73 -6.15 5.39 2.31
C ASP A 73 -5.99 4.33 1.20
N VAL A 74 -6.45 4.63 -0.03
CA VAL A 74 -6.26 3.75 -1.20
C VAL A 74 -4.78 3.62 -1.52
N ALA A 75 -4.06 4.75 -1.61
CA ALA A 75 -2.63 4.77 -1.88
C ALA A 75 -1.81 4.10 -0.75
N TYR A 76 -2.22 4.30 0.51
CA TYR A 76 -1.62 3.67 1.68
C TYR A 76 -1.74 2.14 1.64
N TRP A 77 -2.93 1.63 1.32
CA TRP A 77 -3.18 0.20 1.23
C TRP A 77 -2.48 -0.42 0.02
N SER A 78 -2.46 0.29 -1.10
CA SER A 78 -1.67 -0.12 -2.26
C SER A 78 -0.19 -0.29 -1.92
N ALA A 79 0.44 0.72 -1.31
CA ALA A 79 1.85 0.62 -0.88
C ALA A 79 2.09 -0.55 0.08
N THR A 80 1.14 -0.80 0.99
CA THR A 80 1.20 -1.93 1.93
C THR A 80 1.16 -3.27 1.20
N LEU A 81 0.23 -3.46 0.26
CA LEU A 81 0.06 -4.68 -0.52
C LEU A 81 1.27 -4.94 -1.44
N ILE A 82 1.81 -3.91 -2.08
CA ILE A 82 3.05 -3.99 -2.87
C ILE A 82 4.22 -4.42 -1.98
N GLY A 83 4.34 -3.86 -0.78
CA GLY A 83 5.39 -4.29 0.17
C GLY A 83 5.21 -5.73 0.67
N ARG A 84 3.97 -6.25 0.74
CA ARG A 84 3.70 -7.66 1.08
C ARG A 84 4.13 -8.63 -0.04
N LEU A 85 4.15 -8.20 -1.31
CA LEU A 85 4.72 -9.00 -2.40
C LEU A 85 6.24 -9.19 -2.26
N GLY A 86 6.93 -8.28 -1.58
CA GLY A 86 8.38 -8.33 -1.36
C GLY A 86 9.17 -8.20 -2.66
N GLU A 87 10.20 -9.02 -2.85
CA GLU A 87 11.05 -9.04 -4.06
C GLU A 87 10.27 -9.20 -5.38
N ARG A 88 9.06 -9.79 -5.35
CA ARG A 88 8.21 -9.90 -6.55
C ARG A 88 7.70 -8.55 -7.06
N ALA A 89 7.82 -7.48 -6.25
CA ALA A 89 7.37 -6.14 -6.59
C ALA A 89 8.48 -5.20 -7.10
N VAL A 90 9.63 -5.73 -7.56
CA VAL A 90 10.74 -4.90 -8.11
C VAL A 90 10.28 -3.95 -9.21
N ALA A 91 9.32 -4.35 -10.05
CA ALA A 91 8.77 -3.47 -11.09
C ALA A 91 8.05 -2.21 -10.54
N ALA A 92 7.62 -2.22 -9.26
CA ALA A 92 6.95 -1.09 -8.62
C ALA A 92 7.91 -0.10 -7.95
N VAL A 93 9.23 -0.35 -7.95
CA VAL A 93 10.22 0.50 -7.25
C VAL A 93 10.11 1.97 -7.65
N SER A 94 10.01 2.27 -8.95
CA SER A 94 9.90 3.66 -9.43
C SER A 94 8.64 4.34 -8.89
N ALA A 95 7.51 3.64 -8.90
CA ALA A 95 6.24 4.19 -8.40
C ALA A 95 6.28 4.41 -6.88
N LEU A 96 6.89 3.49 -6.13
CA LEU A 96 7.11 3.64 -4.69
C LEU A 96 8.07 4.80 -4.37
N CYS A 97 9.07 5.06 -5.20
CA CYS A 97 9.95 6.23 -5.05
C CYS A 97 9.16 7.53 -5.23
N SER A 98 8.27 7.61 -6.22
CA SER A 98 7.36 8.76 -6.39
C SER A 98 6.38 8.89 -5.21
N ALA A 99 5.88 7.78 -4.68
CA ALA A 99 5.02 7.79 -3.48
C ALA A 99 5.74 8.27 -2.20
N LEU A 100 7.07 8.35 -2.21
CA LEU A 100 7.91 8.85 -1.11
C LEU A 100 8.14 10.37 -1.17
N GLU A 101 7.77 11.03 -2.27
CA GLU A 101 7.95 12.46 -2.49
C GLU A 101 7.22 13.33 -1.46
N ALA A 102 7.70 14.56 -1.26
CA ALA A 102 7.33 15.39 -0.12
C ALA A 102 5.90 15.95 -0.18
N ASP A 103 5.32 16.00 -1.37
CA ASP A 103 3.95 16.42 -1.67
C ASP A 103 2.90 15.32 -1.42
N ARG A 104 3.33 14.06 -1.26
CA ARG A 104 2.44 12.94 -0.91
C ARG A 104 2.06 12.97 0.58
N PRO A 105 0.88 12.43 0.96
CA PRO A 105 0.48 12.29 2.36
C PRO A 105 1.50 11.48 3.16
N VAL A 106 1.84 11.93 4.37
CA VAL A 106 2.90 11.31 5.20
C VAL A 106 2.67 9.81 5.42
N ILE A 107 1.42 9.37 5.62
CA ILE A 107 1.09 7.95 5.81
C ILE A 107 1.45 7.09 4.60
N VAL A 108 1.27 7.61 3.37
CA VAL A 108 1.61 6.93 2.12
C VAL A 108 3.13 6.84 1.99
N ARG A 109 3.83 7.94 2.30
CA ARG A 109 5.31 8.00 2.27
C ARG A 109 5.92 7.00 3.24
N GLU A 110 5.38 6.90 4.46
CA GLU A 110 5.82 5.92 5.46
C GLU A 110 5.65 4.48 4.96
N ARG A 111 4.53 4.17 4.30
CA ARG A 111 4.31 2.84 3.70
C ARG A 111 5.16 2.59 2.48
N ALA A 112 5.40 3.58 1.63
CA ALA A 112 6.30 3.46 0.50
C ALA A 112 7.73 3.15 0.96
N ALA A 113 8.24 3.84 1.99
CA ALA A 113 9.54 3.54 2.58
C ALA A 113 9.61 2.11 3.11
N TRP A 114 8.58 1.69 3.85
CA TRP A 114 8.49 0.31 4.34
C TRP A 114 8.48 -0.71 3.20
N ALA A 115 7.70 -0.48 2.14
CA ALA A 115 7.57 -1.37 0.99
C ALA A 115 8.88 -1.51 0.22
N LEU A 116 9.61 -0.40 -0.03
CA LEU A 116 10.95 -0.43 -0.63
C LEU A 116 11.91 -1.30 0.20
N GLY A 117 11.87 -1.20 1.53
CA GLY A 117 12.65 -2.06 2.42
C GLY A 117 12.22 -3.54 2.41
N ARG A 118 10.98 -3.86 1.99
CA ARG A 118 10.50 -5.24 1.81
C ARG A 118 10.89 -5.84 0.46
N ILE A 119 11.04 -5.00 -0.56
CA ILE A 119 11.61 -5.40 -1.85
C ILE A 119 13.10 -5.77 -1.68
N GLY A 120 13.80 -5.12 -0.74
CA GLY A 120 15.17 -5.48 -0.37
C GLY A 120 16.19 -5.05 -1.42
N GLN A 121 17.32 -5.77 -1.52
CA GLN A 121 18.46 -5.42 -2.37
C GLN A 121 18.08 -5.13 -3.84
N SER A 122 17.08 -5.84 -4.36
CA SER A 122 16.56 -5.66 -5.72
C SER A 122 15.88 -4.30 -5.96
N ALA A 123 15.66 -3.50 -4.91
CA ALA A 123 15.16 -2.13 -5.05
C ALA A 123 16.18 -1.17 -5.69
N GLY A 124 17.48 -1.52 -5.65
CA GLY A 124 18.53 -0.81 -6.37
C GLY A 124 18.83 0.62 -5.90
N GLU A 125 19.73 1.29 -6.63
CA GLU A 125 20.27 2.60 -6.25
C GLU A 125 19.24 3.72 -6.21
N THR A 126 18.23 3.67 -7.10
CA THR A 126 17.15 4.67 -7.14
C THR A 126 16.37 4.69 -5.83
N ALA A 127 16.06 3.52 -5.27
CA ALA A 127 15.41 3.43 -3.97
C ALA A 127 16.30 3.95 -2.84
N ILE A 128 17.60 3.63 -2.86
CA ILE A 128 18.58 4.12 -1.87
C ILE A 128 18.62 5.65 -1.87
N ALA A 129 18.68 6.29 -3.04
CA ALA A 129 18.70 7.75 -3.15
C ALA A 129 17.42 8.38 -2.57
N ALA A 130 16.25 7.83 -2.93
CA ALA A 130 14.95 8.30 -2.44
C ALA A 130 14.81 8.15 -0.92
N LEU A 131 15.23 7.00 -0.37
CA LEU A 131 15.18 6.71 1.06
C LEU A 131 16.16 7.58 1.85
N ASN A 132 17.36 7.86 1.34
CA ASN A 132 18.30 8.79 1.98
C ASN A 132 17.71 10.20 2.08
N LYS A 133 17.01 10.67 1.05
CA LYS A 133 16.29 11.96 1.10
C LYS A 133 15.22 11.95 2.21
N ALA A 134 14.38 10.92 2.27
CA ALA A 134 13.34 10.79 3.28
C ALA A 134 13.89 10.60 4.71
N ALA A 135 15.03 9.93 4.86
CA ALA A 135 15.71 9.71 6.14
C ALA A 135 16.20 11.00 6.79
N ASN A 136 16.52 12.01 5.98
CA ASN A 136 17.04 13.31 6.43
C ASN A 136 15.94 14.36 6.65
N GLU A 137 14.67 14.03 6.45
CA GLU A 137 13.57 14.95 6.75
C GLU A 137 13.25 15.01 8.24
N SER A 138 12.76 16.17 8.70
CA SER A 138 12.24 16.41 10.06
C SER A 138 10.89 15.71 10.31
N LYS A 139 10.79 14.42 10.00
CA LYS A 139 9.63 13.53 10.22
C LYS A 139 10.11 12.26 10.93
N PRO A 140 10.01 12.18 12.28
CA PRO A 140 10.67 11.13 13.05
C PRO A 140 10.29 9.69 12.68
N ARG A 141 9.02 9.44 12.33
CA ARG A 141 8.56 8.10 11.93
C ARG A 141 9.05 7.72 10.54
N LEU A 142 8.80 8.58 9.55
CA LEU A 142 9.32 8.42 8.17
C LEU A 142 10.84 8.21 8.15
N SER A 143 11.59 9.04 8.88
CA SER A 143 13.06 8.95 8.93
C SER A 143 13.53 7.59 9.43
N ARG A 144 12.93 7.07 10.52
CA ARG A 144 13.24 5.73 11.06
C ARG A 144 12.87 4.61 10.10
N LEU A 145 11.73 4.71 9.41
CA LEU A 145 11.31 3.71 8.43
C LEU A 145 12.24 3.70 7.22
N ALA A 146 12.64 4.88 6.74
CA ALA A 146 13.59 5.02 5.65
C ALA A 146 14.96 4.43 5.99
N GLN A 147 15.48 4.68 7.20
CA GLN A 147 16.74 4.07 7.64
C GLN A 147 16.66 2.55 7.75
N ARG A 148 15.58 2.02 8.33
CA ARG A 148 15.36 0.56 8.36
C ARG A 148 15.25 -0.06 6.97
N ALA A 149 14.71 0.67 6.00
CA ALA A 149 14.65 0.21 4.62
C ALA A 149 16.05 0.21 3.99
N LEU A 150 16.84 1.26 4.21
CA LEU A 150 18.23 1.35 3.76
C LEU A 150 19.08 0.19 4.31
N ASP A 151 18.95 -0.12 5.59
CA ASP A 151 19.65 -1.26 6.23
C ASP A 151 19.32 -2.59 5.54
N ARG A 152 18.07 -2.78 5.10
CA ARG A 152 17.62 -4.01 4.40
C ARG A 152 18.03 -4.07 2.94
N ILE A 153 18.19 -2.93 2.29
CA ILE A 153 18.62 -2.86 0.88
C ILE A 153 20.14 -2.98 0.77
N SER A 154 20.88 -2.55 1.80
CA SER A 154 22.34 -2.49 1.79
C SER A 154 23.04 -3.67 2.50
N GLY A 155 22.30 -4.43 3.32
CA GLY A 155 22.78 -5.66 3.97
C GLY A 155 22.46 -6.89 3.14
#